data_AF-A0A1J5PDP1-F1
#
_entry.id   AF-A0A1J5PDP1-F1
#
_cell.length_a   1.000
_cell.length_b   1.000
_cell.length_c   1.000
_cell.angle_alpha   90.00
_cell.angle_beta   90.00
_cell.angle_gamma   90.00
#
_symmetry.space_group_name_H-M   'P 1'
#
loop_
_entity.id
_entity.type
_entity.pdbx_description
1 polymer ?
#
loop_
_entity_poly.entity_id
_entity_poly.type
_entity_poly.pdbx_seq_one_letter_code
_entity_poly.pdbx_strand_id
1 'polypeptide(L)' 'MARLAPSGMIFIPCLNGISHNEIESATPEDITAGCNVLLHAMLERAKVV' A
#
# COMPACT_ATOMS: atom_id res chain seq x y z
N MET A 1 10.85 -8.46 8.80
CA MET A 1 10.65 -8.97 7.42
C MET A 1 11.84 -8.73 6.52
N ALA A 2 12.27 -7.48 6.29
CA ALA A 2 13.37 -7.18 5.34
C ALA A 2 14.71 -7.90 5.60
N ARG A 3 14.98 -8.37 6.83
CA ARG A 3 16.18 -9.16 7.16
C ARG A 3 16.09 -10.66 6.81
N LEU A 4 14.89 -11.17 6.51
CA LEU A 4 14.64 -12.60 6.29
C LEU A 4 14.28 -12.92 4.83
N ALA A 5 13.71 -11.95 4.11
CA ALA A 5 13.36 -12.07 2.70
C ALA A 5 13.32 -10.69 2.04
N PRO A 6 13.48 -10.60 0.71
CA PRO A 6 13.22 -9.37 -0.03
C PRO A 6 11.83 -8.84 0.30
N SER A 7 11.76 -7.62 0.83
CA SER A 7 10.53 -7.01 1.34
C SER A 7 10.49 -5.54 0.91
N GLY A 8 9.29 -5.02 0.68
CA GLY A 8 9.02 -3.61 0.39
C GLY A 8 7.68 -3.18 0.99
N MET A 9 7.40 -1.88 0.97
CA MET A 9 6.14 -1.32 1.44
C MET A 9 5.54 -0.40 0.37
N ILE A 10 4.23 -0.26 0.40
CA ILE A 10 3.46 0.67 -0.44
C ILE A 10 2.70 1.58 0.51
N PHE A 11 2.93 2.88 0.41
CA PHE A 11 2.22 3.89 1.17
C PHE A 11 1.25 4.65 0.25
N ILE A 12 0.11 5.01 0.82
CA ILE A 12 -0.88 5.90 0.21
C ILE A 12 -1.02 7.17 1.06
N PRO A 13 -1.55 8.27 0.52
CA PRO A 13 -1.86 9.46 1.29
C PRO A 13 -2.91 9.19 2.39
N CYS A 14 -2.73 9.86 3.53
CA CYS A 14 -3.77 10.06 4.54
C CYS A 14 -4.12 11.55 4.60
N LEU A 15 -5.39 11.86 4.87
CA LEU A 15 -5.88 13.24 4.98
C LEU A 15 -5.05 14.01 6.02
N ASN A 16 -4.36 15.06 5.54
CA ASN A 16 -3.43 15.87 6.34
C ASN A 16 -2.32 15.10 7.08
N GLY A 17 -2.04 13.86 6.65
CA GLY A 17 -1.06 12.99 7.33
C GLY A 17 -1.46 12.58 8.75
N ILE A 18 -2.73 12.72 9.12
CA ILE A 18 -3.23 12.33 10.44
C ILE A 18 -3.23 10.81 10.55
N SER A 19 -2.69 10.28 11.65
CA SER A 19 -2.78 8.88 12.02
C SER A 19 -2.87 8.72 13.54
N HIS A 20 -3.24 7.54 14.04
CA HIS A 20 -3.49 7.27 15.47
C HIS A 20 -4.54 8.21 16.08
N ASN A 21 -5.52 8.62 15.26
CA ASN A 21 -6.62 9.49 15.66
C ASN A 21 -7.91 9.01 15.00
N GLU A 22 -9.06 9.19 15.65
CA GLU A 22 -10.37 8.76 15.14
C GLU A 22 -10.77 9.43 13.82
N ILE A 23 -10.17 10.58 13.49
CA ILE A 23 -10.40 11.28 12.21
C ILE A 23 -9.43 10.88 11.10
N GLU A 24 -8.55 9.90 11.34
CA GLU A 24 -7.69 9.32 10.31
C GLU A 24 -8.55 8.80 9.14
N SER A 25 -8.20 9.21 7.92
CA SER A 25 -9.00 8.92 6.74
C SER A 25 -8.13 8.96 5.47
N ALA A 26 -8.51 8.15 4.49
CA ALA A 26 -7.94 8.13 3.14
C ALA A 26 -9.09 8.10 2.12
N THR A 27 -8.86 8.68 0.94
CA THR A 27 -9.90 8.71 -0.10
C THR A 27 -10.07 7.31 -0.71
N PRO A 28 -11.28 6.95 -1.20
CA PRO A 28 -11.47 5.72 -1.96
C PRO A 28 -10.50 5.57 -3.15
N GLU A 29 -10.16 6.69 -3.79
CA GLU A 29 -9.23 6.75 -4.91
C GLU A 29 -7.80 6.39 -4.49
N ASP A 30 -7.30 6.96 -3.39
CA ASP A 30 -5.97 6.65 -2.84
C ASP A 30 -5.87 5.18 -2.40
N ILE A 31 -6.92 4.66 -1.75
CA ILE A 31 -7.01 3.25 -1.36
C ILE A 31 -6.95 2.35 -2.61
N THR A 32 -7.75 2.67 -3.63
CA THR A 32 -7.79 1.91 -4.88
C THR A 32 -6.43 1.93 -5.58
N ALA A 33 -5.77 3.09 -5.63
CA ALA A 33 -4.45 3.23 -6.22
C ALA A 33 -3.41 2.36 -5.49
N GLY A 34 -3.37 2.40 -4.16
CA GLY A 34 -2.48 1.55 -3.36
C GLY A 34 -2.72 0.05 -3.58
N CYS A 35 -3.99 -0.37 -3.63
CA CYS A 35 -4.36 -1.75 -3.90
C CYS A 35 -3.97 -2.20 -5.32
N ASN A 36 -4.10 -1.34 -6.33
CA ASN A 36 -3.67 -1.65 -7.69
C ASN A 36 -2.14 -1.82 -7.77
N VAL A 37 -1.37 -0.94 -7.12
CA VAL A 37 0.10 -1.11 -7.04
C VAL A 37 0.45 -2.44 -6.35
N LEU A 38 -0.23 -2.78 -5.26
CA LEU A 38 -0.03 -4.05 -4.56
C LEU A 38 -0.34 -5.24 -5.47
N LEU A 39 -1.48 -5.21 -6.17
CA LEU A 39 -1.89 -6.26 -7.11
C LEU A 39 -0.80 -6.50 -8.16
N HIS A 40 -0.39 -5.45 -8.87
CA HIS A 40 0.61 -5.59 -9.93
C HIS A 40 1.97 -6.03 -9.40
N ALA A 41 2.43 -5.49 -8.27
CA ALA A 41 3.69 -5.90 -7.64
C ALA A 41 3.69 -7.38 -7.25
N MET A 42 2.55 -7.90 -6.76
CA MET A 42 2.43 -9.31 -6.39
C MET A 42 2.31 -10.23 -7.61
N LEU A 43 1.58 -9.82 -8.65
CA LEU A 43 1.51 -10.58 -9.91
C LEU A 43 2.91 -10.71 -10.54
N GLU A 44 3.67 -9.62 -10.60
CA GLU A 44 5.06 -9.63 -11.07
C GLU A 44 5.93 -10.54 -10.20
N ARG A 45 5.82 -10.42 -8.86
CA ARG A 45 6.60 -11.25 -7.94
C ARG A 45 6.27 -12.74 -8.03
N ALA A 46 5.01 -13.08 -8.28
CA ALA A 46 4.52 -14.43 -8.45
C ALA A 46 4.77 -15.01 -9.85
N LYS A 47 5.21 -14.19 -10.82
CA LYS A 47 5.48 -14.58 -12.22
C LYS A 47 4.25 -15.15 -12.93
N VAL A 48 3.11 -14.51 -12.71
CA VAL A 48 1.81 -14.89 -13.32
C VAL A 48 1.33 -13.90 -14.38
N VAL A 49 2.16 -12.92 -14.69
CA VAL A 49 2.04 -11.96 -15.79
C VAL A 49 3.38 -11.84 -16.51
#